data_AF-A0A933GYT0-F1
#
_entry.id   AF-A0A933GYT0-F1
#
_cell.length_a   1.000
_cell.length_b   1.000
_cell.length_c   1.000
_cell.angle_alpha   90.00
_cell.angle_beta   90.00
_cell.angle_gamma   90.00
#
_symmetry.space_group_name_H-M   'P 1'
#
loop_
_entity.id
_entity.type
_entity.pdbx_description
1 polymer ?
#
loop_
_entity_poly.entity_id
_entity_poly.type
_entity_poly.pdbx_seq_one_letter_code
_entity_poly.pdbx_strand_id
1 'polypeptide(L)'
;MVVTLNGQVLGDVRWNGRFAHRAVFEFPSALLHAGDNTVELYLPADLPGVANDYVLLNYLRLSYRKRFVAEQGRAFFAGGSGSEFEVAGFAPGDVLGADVSDRAAPRWVRGISVPGGVARFNDSVTRTGGRYVLAGSGALAAPDRIDRNAPSSWHDAGNRADCIAITHLSLLAGVDPLADHRSSLGLSTAAADEDVLRAWVLLGDPATRLR
;
A
#
# COMPACT_ATOMS: atom_id res chain seq x y z
N MET A 1 1.41 8.75 -27.63
CA MET A 1 2.01 7.67 -26.81
C MET A 1 1.15 6.45 -26.95
N VAL A 2 1.71 5.39 -27.52
CA VAL A 2 0.99 4.12 -27.69
C VAL A 2 1.21 3.25 -26.46
N VAL A 3 0.13 2.68 -25.93
CA VAL A 3 0.17 1.76 -24.78
C VAL A 3 -0.13 0.35 -25.27
N THR A 4 0.72 -0.60 -24.91
CA THR A 4 0.49 -2.03 -25.22
C THR A 4 0.50 -2.88 -23.95
N LEU A 5 -0.23 -4.00 -24.00
CA LEU A 5 -0.22 -5.06 -22.99
C LEU A 5 0.09 -6.38 -23.71
N ASN A 6 1.20 -7.01 -23.33
CA ASN A 6 1.68 -8.26 -23.94
C ASN A 6 1.75 -8.16 -25.48
N GLY A 7 2.23 -7.02 -25.98
CA GLY A 7 2.35 -6.72 -27.42
C GLY A 7 1.04 -6.28 -28.10
N GLN A 8 -0.11 -6.39 -27.43
CA GLN A 8 -1.38 -5.93 -27.99
C GLN A 8 -1.61 -4.45 -27.69
N VAL A 9 -1.91 -3.67 -28.72
CA VAL A 9 -2.21 -2.23 -28.58
C VAL A 9 -3.52 -2.04 -27.81
N LEU A 10 -3.45 -1.32 -26.69
CA LEU A 10 -4.61 -0.89 -25.91
C LEU A 10 -5.16 0.45 -26.39
N GLY A 11 -4.29 1.34 -26.85
CA GLY A 11 -4.67 2.62 -27.44
C GLY A 11 -3.52 3.60 -27.57
N ASP A 12 -3.82 4.77 -28.11
CA ASP A 12 -2.90 5.90 -28.24
C ASP A 12 -3.41 7.08 -27.41
N VAL A 13 -2.51 7.64 -26.60
CA VAL A 13 -2.74 8.76 -25.70
C VAL A 13 -1.97 9.96 -26.19
N ARG A 14 -2.67 11.07 -26.39
CA ARG A 14 -2.06 12.36 -26.77
C ARG A 14 -2.31 13.40 -25.69
N TRP A 15 -1.23 13.99 -25.19
CA TRP A 15 -1.26 15.15 -24.31
C TRP A 15 0.01 15.97 -24.51
N ASN A 16 -0.03 17.26 -24.18
CA ASN A 16 1.12 18.16 -24.26
C ASN A 16 1.15 19.05 -23.02
N GLY A 17 2.33 19.20 -22.42
CA GLY A 17 2.55 20.00 -21.21
C GLY A 17 2.99 19.18 -20.01
N ARG A 18 3.39 19.89 -18.95
CA ARG A 18 3.94 19.32 -17.70
C ARG A 18 2.87 19.24 -16.61
N PHE A 19 1.80 18.52 -16.88
CA PHE A 19 0.73 18.25 -15.92
C PHE A 19 0.37 16.77 -15.91
N ALA A 20 -0.23 16.32 -14.81
CA ALA A 20 -0.64 14.93 -14.68
C ALA A 20 -1.73 14.57 -15.70
N HIS A 21 -1.54 13.46 -16.41
CA HIS A 21 -2.52 12.91 -17.32
C HIS A 21 -2.86 11.47 -16.93
N ARG A 22 -4.11 11.07 -17.13
CA ARG A 22 -4.61 9.72 -16.81
C ARG A 22 -5.36 9.14 -18.00
N ALA A 23 -4.90 7.99 -18.49
CA ALA A 23 -5.60 7.16 -19.45
C ALA A 23 -6.13 5.88 -18.79
N VAL A 24 -7.28 5.40 -19.25
CA VAL A 24 -7.90 4.15 -18.77
C VAL A 24 -8.29 3.34 -20.00
N PHE A 25 -7.88 2.08 -20.03
CA PHE A 25 -8.19 1.16 -21.13
C PHE A 25 -8.92 -0.05 -20.57
N GLU A 26 -10.04 -0.40 -21.20
CA GLU A 26 -10.69 -1.69 -21.00
C GLU A 26 -10.10 -2.69 -21.99
N PHE A 27 -9.89 -3.92 -21.55
CA PHE A 27 -9.28 -4.95 -22.37
C PHE A 27 -9.82 -6.34 -21.98
N PRO A 28 -9.86 -7.31 -22.90
CA PRO A 28 -10.27 -8.68 -22.57
C PRO A 28 -9.29 -9.31 -21.58
N SER A 29 -9.80 -9.97 -20.52
CA SER A 29 -8.95 -10.65 -19.54
C SER A 29 -8.06 -11.74 -20.15
N ALA A 30 -8.42 -12.25 -21.33
CA ALA A 30 -7.63 -13.20 -22.10
C ALA A 30 -6.27 -12.66 -22.56
N LEU A 31 -6.06 -11.34 -22.55
CA LEU A 31 -4.75 -10.75 -22.82
C LEU A 31 -3.78 -10.94 -21.66
N LEU A 32 -4.24 -11.29 -20.46
CA LEU A 32 -3.36 -11.56 -19.33
C LEU A 32 -2.84 -12.99 -19.36
N HIS A 33 -1.55 -13.15 -19.09
CA HIS A 33 -0.91 -14.43 -18.88
C HIS A 33 -0.83 -14.77 -17.40
N ALA A 34 -0.80 -16.08 -17.08
CA ALA A 34 -0.40 -16.51 -15.76
C ALA A 34 1.08 -16.21 -15.56
N GLY A 35 1.43 -15.45 -14.53
CA GLY A 35 2.79 -14.98 -14.30
C GLY A 35 3.01 -13.58 -14.88
N ASP A 36 4.13 -13.40 -15.56
CA ASP A 36 4.59 -12.08 -15.99
C ASP A 36 3.74 -11.53 -17.13
N ASN A 37 3.44 -10.23 -17.03
CA ASN A 37 2.74 -9.46 -18.03
C ASN A 37 3.51 -8.18 -18.28
N THR A 38 3.66 -7.77 -19.54
CA THR A 38 4.44 -6.60 -19.93
C THR A 38 3.52 -5.48 -20.39
N VAL A 39 3.65 -4.31 -19.77
CA VAL A 39 3.03 -3.07 -20.23
C VAL A 39 4.12 -2.21 -20.86
N GLU A 40 3.94 -1.85 -22.13
CA GLU A 40 4.88 -1.00 -22.85
C GLU A 40 4.26 0.38 -23.12
N LEU A 41 5.06 1.43 -22.91
CA LEU A 41 4.72 2.81 -23.24
C LEU A 41 5.65 3.26 -24.36
N TYR A 42 5.13 3.32 -25.57
CA TYR A 42 5.89 3.74 -26.74
C TYR A 42 5.64 5.23 -27.03
N LEU A 43 6.74 6.00 -27.12
CA LEU A 43 6.73 7.44 -27.34
C LEU A 43 7.24 7.74 -28.76
N PRO A 44 6.35 7.93 -29.75
CA PRO A 44 6.75 8.07 -31.15
C PRO A 44 7.38 9.43 -31.50
N ALA A 45 7.40 10.42 -30.59
CA ALA A 45 7.82 11.80 -30.89
C ALA A 45 7.05 12.41 -32.07
N ASP A 46 5.73 12.16 -32.13
CA ASP A 46 4.87 12.52 -33.26
C ASP A 46 4.12 13.86 -33.08
N LEU A 47 4.43 14.62 -32.03
CA LEU A 47 3.83 15.94 -31.78
C LEU A 47 4.51 17.03 -32.62
N PRO A 48 3.74 17.85 -33.38
CA PRO A 48 4.30 18.92 -34.19
C PRO A 48 5.11 19.92 -33.35
N GLY A 49 6.35 20.19 -33.77
CA GLY A 49 7.25 21.13 -33.09
C GLY A 49 7.93 20.59 -31.83
N VAL A 50 7.78 19.29 -31.53
CA VAL A 50 8.40 18.63 -30.39
C VAL A 50 9.50 17.67 -30.90
N ALA A 51 10.75 17.94 -30.53
CA ALA A 51 11.89 17.12 -30.97
C ALA A 51 12.11 15.86 -30.12
N ASN A 52 11.57 15.83 -28.89
CA ASN A 52 11.70 14.71 -27.96
C ASN A 52 10.43 14.55 -27.14
N ASP A 53 9.98 13.30 -26.98
CA ASP A 53 8.93 12.93 -26.04
C ASP A 53 9.53 12.35 -24.76
N TYR A 54 9.08 12.84 -23.60
CA TYR A 54 9.42 12.28 -22.29
C TYR A 54 8.17 12.15 -21.44
N VAL A 55 8.06 11.03 -20.72
CA VAL A 55 6.95 10.74 -19.82
C VAL A 55 7.48 10.35 -18.46
N LEU A 56 6.98 11.00 -17.41
CA LEU A 56 7.19 10.59 -16.04
C LEU A 56 6.00 9.72 -15.61
N LEU A 57 6.27 8.44 -15.34
CA LEU A 57 5.24 7.49 -14.92
C LEU A 57 4.95 7.68 -13.43
N ASN A 58 3.73 8.11 -13.11
CA ASN A 58 3.28 8.17 -11.72
C ASN A 58 2.89 6.78 -11.19
N TYR A 59 1.97 6.10 -11.87
CA TYR A 59 1.52 4.76 -11.49
C TYR A 59 0.87 4.02 -12.66
N LEU A 60 0.85 2.69 -12.57
CA LEU A 60 -0.02 1.82 -13.35
C LEU A 60 -1.03 1.16 -12.41
N ARG A 61 -2.30 1.12 -12.80
CA ARG A 61 -3.35 0.43 -12.02
C ARG A 61 -4.05 -0.61 -12.89
N LEU A 62 -3.91 -1.87 -12.49
CA LEU A 62 -4.57 -3.00 -13.12
C LEU A 62 -5.79 -3.42 -12.29
N SER A 63 -6.96 -3.50 -12.94
CA SER A 63 -8.19 -4.03 -12.35
C SER A 63 -8.61 -5.26 -13.15
N TYR A 64 -8.67 -6.43 -12.51
CA TYR A 64 -9.03 -7.69 -13.16
C TYR A 64 -9.67 -8.64 -12.15
N ARG A 65 -10.38 -9.65 -12.67
CA ARG A 65 -10.90 -10.75 -11.84
C ARG A 65 -9.76 -11.72 -11.54
N LYS A 66 -9.28 -11.75 -10.30
CA LYS A 66 -8.31 -12.75 -9.83
C LYS A 66 -9.05 -14.02 -9.40
N ARG A 67 -8.48 -15.18 -9.69
CA ARG A 67 -8.93 -16.46 -9.13
C ARG A 67 -8.63 -16.49 -7.63
N PHE A 68 -9.50 -17.10 -6.84
CA PHE A 68 -9.30 -17.27 -5.40
C PHE A 68 -8.40 -18.48 -5.14
N VAL A 69 -7.10 -18.27 -5.31
CA VAL A 69 -6.06 -19.28 -5.10
C VAL A 69 -4.94 -18.68 -4.27
N ALA A 70 -4.49 -19.42 -3.27
CA ALA A 70 -3.34 -19.05 -2.46
C ALA A 70 -2.04 -19.23 -3.26
N GLU A 71 -1.19 -18.21 -3.21
CA GLU A 71 0.15 -18.20 -3.78
C GLU A 71 1.13 -18.22 -2.60
N GLN A 72 2.04 -19.21 -2.58
CA GLN A 72 2.97 -19.40 -1.46
C GLN A 72 2.27 -19.49 -0.08
N GLY A 73 1.11 -20.15 -0.04
CA GLY A 73 0.31 -20.34 1.18
C GLY A 73 -0.43 -19.08 1.67
N ARG A 74 -0.47 -18.00 0.86
CA ARG A 74 -1.16 -16.75 1.18
C ARG A 74 -2.14 -16.38 0.09
N ALA A 75 -3.28 -15.83 0.47
CA ALA A 75 -4.24 -15.27 -0.48
C ALA A 75 -4.64 -13.85 -0.05
N PHE A 76 -4.66 -12.94 -1.01
CA PHE A 76 -5.22 -11.61 -0.86
C PHE A 76 -6.23 -11.37 -1.96
N PHE A 77 -7.48 -11.07 -1.60
CA PHE A 77 -8.56 -10.92 -2.57
C PHE A 77 -9.61 -9.93 -2.09
N ALA A 78 -10.37 -9.41 -3.06
CA ALA A 78 -11.57 -8.65 -2.79
C ALA A 78 -12.79 -9.56 -2.91
N GLY A 79 -13.64 -9.57 -1.87
CA GLY A 79 -14.92 -10.25 -1.87
C GLY A 79 -16.02 -9.41 -2.50
N GLY A 80 -16.86 -10.05 -3.31
CA GLY A 80 -18.12 -9.48 -3.79
C GLY A 80 -19.25 -9.67 -2.78
N SER A 81 -20.46 -9.22 -3.13
CA SER A 81 -21.67 -9.58 -2.39
C SER A 81 -21.92 -11.10 -2.55
N GLY A 82 -21.69 -11.86 -1.50
CA GLY A 82 -21.87 -13.30 -1.44
C GLY A 82 -21.65 -13.77 -0.01
N SER A 83 -22.38 -14.81 0.41
CA SER A 83 -22.30 -15.31 1.78
C SER A 83 -21.08 -16.20 2.00
N GLU A 84 -20.63 -16.93 0.98
CA GLU A 84 -19.59 -17.97 1.09
C GLU A 84 -18.40 -17.69 0.16
N PHE A 85 -17.19 -17.85 0.69
CA PHE A 85 -15.93 -17.74 -0.03
C PHE A 85 -15.22 -19.08 -0.08
N GLU A 86 -14.75 -19.46 -1.26
CA GLU A 86 -13.86 -20.61 -1.47
C GLU A 86 -12.51 -20.14 -2.03
N VAL A 87 -11.42 -20.50 -1.34
CA VAL A 87 -10.06 -20.12 -1.73
C VAL A 87 -9.18 -21.38 -1.75
N ALA A 88 -8.76 -21.80 -2.94
CA ALA A 88 -7.98 -23.03 -3.13
C ALA A 88 -6.48 -22.81 -2.90
N GLY A 89 -5.71 -23.90 -2.90
CA GLY A 89 -4.23 -23.84 -2.96
C GLY A 89 -3.52 -23.79 -1.60
N PHE A 90 -4.23 -24.08 -0.50
CA PHE A 90 -3.60 -24.25 0.81
C PHE A 90 -3.08 -25.67 0.99
N ALA A 91 -1.96 -25.81 1.70
CA ALA A 91 -1.52 -27.10 2.20
C ALA A 91 -2.48 -27.62 3.29
N PRO A 92 -2.50 -28.93 3.58
CA PRO A 92 -3.27 -29.46 4.70
C PRO A 92 -2.89 -28.78 6.03
N GLY A 93 -3.90 -28.31 6.77
CA GLY A 93 -3.71 -27.65 8.06
C GLY A 93 -4.64 -26.45 8.25
N ASP A 94 -4.35 -25.67 9.30
CA ASP A 94 -5.14 -24.50 9.66
C ASP A 94 -4.81 -23.30 8.77
N VAL A 95 -5.85 -22.54 8.43
CA VAL A 95 -5.76 -21.27 7.72
C VAL A 95 -6.34 -20.18 8.62
N LEU A 96 -5.56 -19.13 8.82
CA LEU A 96 -6.03 -17.90 9.47
C LEU A 96 -6.50 -16.93 8.38
N GLY A 97 -7.50 -16.12 8.71
CA GLY A 97 -7.99 -15.08 7.82
C GLY A 97 -8.45 -13.83 8.56
N ALA A 98 -8.31 -12.69 7.90
CA ALA A 98 -8.79 -11.40 8.40
C ALA A 98 -9.46 -10.60 7.28
N ASP A 99 -10.57 -9.94 7.62
CA ASP A 99 -11.12 -8.82 6.86
C ASP A 99 -10.30 -7.58 7.19
N VAL A 100 -9.61 -7.07 6.17
CA VAL A 100 -8.76 -5.86 6.21
C VAL A 100 -9.37 -4.71 5.41
N SER A 101 -10.68 -4.74 5.21
CA SER A 101 -11.42 -3.66 4.57
C SER A 101 -11.25 -2.33 5.29
N ASP A 102 -11.36 -2.35 6.62
CA ASP A 102 -10.98 -1.24 7.49
C ASP A 102 -9.52 -1.47 7.92
N ARG A 103 -8.62 -0.64 7.39
CA ARG A 103 -7.19 -0.72 7.70
C ARG A 103 -6.88 -0.37 9.15
N ALA A 104 -7.74 0.39 9.82
CA ALA A 104 -7.55 0.77 11.22
C ALA A 104 -8.15 -0.26 12.19
N ALA A 105 -9.08 -1.09 11.71
CA ALA A 105 -9.74 -2.11 12.52
C ALA A 105 -9.90 -3.45 11.76
N PRO A 106 -8.80 -4.18 11.50
CA PRO A 106 -8.88 -5.53 10.94
C PRO A 106 -9.70 -6.46 11.83
N ARG A 107 -10.51 -7.33 11.22
CA ARG A 107 -11.35 -8.30 11.94
C ARG A 107 -10.98 -9.72 11.56
N TRP A 108 -10.80 -10.58 12.56
CA TRP A 108 -10.57 -12.01 12.31
C TRP A 108 -11.81 -12.67 11.67
N VAL A 109 -11.59 -13.38 10.58
CA VAL A 109 -12.59 -14.27 9.98
C VAL A 109 -12.68 -15.53 10.85
N ARG A 110 -13.90 -15.95 11.18
CA ARG A 110 -14.17 -17.13 12.01
C ARG A 110 -14.73 -18.26 11.17
N GLY A 111 -14.57 -19.49 11.65
CA GLY A 111 -15.16 -20.68 11.00
C GLY A 111 -14.55 -21.06 9.65
N ILE A 112 -13.27 -20.70 9.41
CA ILE A 112 -12.56 -21.17 8.22
C ILE A 112 -12.36 -22.69 8.34
N SER A 113 -12.89 -23.43 7.38
CA SER A 113 -12.62 -24.86 7.21
C SER A 113 -11.75 -25.07 5.97
N VAL A 114 -10.88 -26.08 5.96
CA VAL A 114 -9.93 -26.30 4.84
C VAL A 114 -10.03 -27.71 4.26
N PRO A 115 -11.22 -28.17 3.81
CA PRO A 115 -11.35 -29.49 3.18
C PRO A 115 -10.52 -29.56 1.90
N GLY A 116 -9.61 -30.53 1.80
CA GLY A 116 -8.82 -30.78 0.59
C GLY A 116 -7.96 -29.59 0.12
N GLY A 117 -7.53 -28.72 1.05
CA GLY A 117 -6.72 -27.54 0.71
C GLY A 117 -7.52 -26.34 0.18
N VAL A 118 -8.86 -26.38 0.30
CA VAL A 118 -9.75 -25.27 -0.06
C VAL A 118 -10.27 -24.61 1.20
N ALA A 119 -9.83 -23.40 1.49
CA ALA A 119 -10.36 -22.62 2.60
C ALA A 119 -11.78 -22.14 2.28
N ARG A 120 -12.73 -22.48 3.14
CA ARG A 120 -14.14 -22.14 3.05
C ARG A 120 -14.59 -21.39 4.28
N PHE A 121 -15.25 -20.25 4.09
CA PHE A 121 -15.85 -19.50 5.18
C PHE A 121 -17.02 -18.67 4.69
N ASN A 122 -17.92 -18.34 5.61
CA ASN A 122 -18.97 -17.38 5.36
C ASN A 122 -18.62 -16.05 6.02
N ASP A 123 -18.80 -14.96 5.28
CA ASP A 123 -18.78 -13.62 5.84
C ASP A 123 -19.90 -12.84 5.20
N SER A 124 -20.83 -12.32 6.00
CA SER A 124 -21.91 -11.47 5.53
C SER A 124 -21.33 -10.11 5.20
N VAL A 125 -20.66 -10.03 4.05
CA VAL A 125 -20.12 -8.78 3.53
C VAL A 125 -21.30 -7.93 3.08
N THR A 126 -21.88 -7.18 4.01
CA THR A 126 -22.96 -6.21 3.74
C THR A 126 -22.46 -5.02 2.92
N ARG A 127 -21.16 -4.95 2.67
CA ARG A 127 -20.48 -3.91 1.89
C ARG A 127 -19.87 -4.51 0.63
N THR A 128 -20.21 -3.97 -0.52
CA THR A 128 -19.53 -4.29 -1.77
C THR A 128 -18.03 -3.99 -1.66
N GLY A 129 -17.18 -4.98 -1.98
CA GLY A 129 -15.73 -4.81 -2.03
C GLY A 129 -15.00 -5.02 -0.70
N GLY A 130 -15.40 -6.01 0.11
CA GLY A 130 -14.61 -6.46 1.25
C GLY A 130 -13.20 -6.90 0.84
N ARG A 131 -12.19 -6.72 1.69
CA ARG A 131 -10.79 -7.13 1.40
C ARG A 131 -10.33 -8.15 2.42
N TYR A 132 -9.88 -9.29 1.95
CA TYR A 132 -9.51 -10.43 2.79
C TYR A 132 -8.06 -10.81 2.60
N VAL A 133 -7.40 -11.12 3.71
CA VAL A 133 -6.08 -11.79 3.74
C VAL A 133 -6.27 -13.15 4.41
N LEU A 134 -5.84 -14.22 3.75
CA LEU A 134 -5.76 -15.56 4.32
C LEU A 134 -4.30 -16.04 4.27
N ALA A 135 -3.88 -16.79 5.28
CA ALA A 135 -2.58 -17.42 5.34
C ALA A 135 -2.68 -18.79 6.00
N GLY A 136 -2.07 -19.82 5.38
CA GLY A 136 -1.82 -21.09 6.04
C GLY A 136 -0.80 -20.91 7.17
N SER A 137 -0.85 -21.77 8.18
CA SER A 137 0.02 -21.71 9.36
C SER A 137 1.52 -21.57 9.03
N GLY A 138 2.02 -22.34 8.05
CA GLY A 138 3.42 -22.27 7.59
C GLY A 138 3.78 -21.04 6.75
N ALA A 139 2.78 -20.22 6.37
CA ALA A 139 2.96 -18.99 5.60
C ALA A 139 2.75 -17.74 6.45
N LEU A 140 2.59 -17.86 7.77
CA LEU A 140 2.58 -16.68 8.65
C LEU A 140 3.99 -16.08 8.70
N ALA A 141 4.09 -14.77 8.48
CA ALA A 141 5.33 -14.06 8.71
C ALA A 141 5.59 -14.02 10.22
N ALA A 142 6.80 -14.41 10.64
CA ALA A 142 7.23 -14.13 11.99
C ALA A 142 7.57 -12.63 12.08
N PRO A 143 7.12 -11.91 13.11
CA PRO A 143 7.62 -10.57 13.35
C PRO A 143 9.13 -10.65 13.65
N ASP A 144 9.91 -9.77 13.06
CA ASP A 144 11.36 -9.70 13.34
C ASP A 144 11.62 -9.39 14.81
N ARG A 145 10.77 -8.55 15.42
CA ARG A 145 10.78 -8.21 16.85
C ARG A 145 9.39 -7.80 17.31
N ILE A 146 9.07 -8.10 18.57
CA ILE A 146 7.90 -7.56 19.27
C ILE A 146 8.42 -6.74 20.43
N ASP A 147 8.18 -5.45 20.40
CA ASP A 147 8.57 -4.54 21.46
C ASP A 147 7.37 -4.06 22.24
N ARG A 148 7.60 -3.83 23.53
CA ARG A 148 6.62 -3.12 24.34
C ARG A 148 6.62 -1.66 23.90
N ASN A 149 5.47 -1.18 23.45
CA ASN A 149 5.20 0.23 23.25
C ASN A 149 5.58 1.01 24.52
N ALA A 150 6.44 2.02 24.39
CA ALA A 150 6.87 2.87 25.47
C ALA A 150 6.19 4.23 25.26
N PRO A 151 4.97 4.43 25.82
CA PRO A 151 4.19 5.63 25.52
C PRO A 151 4.99 6.88 25.85
N SER A 152 5.01 7.81 24.91
CA SER A 152 5.68 9.08 25.11
C SER A 152 4.92 9.97 26.11
N SER A 153 5.64 10.90 26.74
CA SER A 153 5.08 11.93 27.59
C SER A 153 4.93 13.28 26.87
N TRP A 154 4.98 13.32 25.53
CA TRP A 154 4.98 14.57 24.75
C TRP A 154 3.75 15.45 24.99
N HIS A 155 2.63 14.87 25.42
CA HIS A 155 1.43 15.61 25.81
C HIS A 155 1.60 16.46 27.07
N ASP A 156 2.65 16.23 27.87
CA ASP A 156 2.86 16.95 29.12
C ASP A 156 3.15 18.42 28.83
N ALA A 157 2.40 19.30 29.49
CA ALA A 157 2.53 20.76 29.35
C ALA A 157 3.90 21.32 29.79
N GLY A 158 4.73 20.48 30.44
CA GLY A 158 6.11 20.80 30.79
C GLY A 158 7.08 20.73 29.61
N ASN A 159 6.73 20.00 28.54
CA ASN A 159 7.58 19.92 27.35
C ASN A 159 7.56 21.24 26.58
N ARG A 160 8.74 21.67 26.11
CA ARG A 160 8.89 22.87 25.27
C ARG A 160 9.89 22.57 24.16
N ALA A 161 9.46 22.83 22.92
CA ALA A 161 10.31 22.76 21.74
C ALA A 161 9.74 23.72 20.69
N ASP A 162 10.62 24.43 19.99
CA ASP A 162 10.27 25.25 18.83
C ASP A 162 10.24 24.39 17.55
N CYS A 163 10.93 23.24 17.56
CA CYS A 163 10.97 22.26 16.48
C CYS A 163 10.91 20.84 17.05
N ILE A 164 9.97 20.03 16.57
CA ILE A 164 9.87 18.59 16.91
C ILE A 164 10.10 17.78 15.64
N ALA A 165 11.10 16.90 15.67
CA ALA A 165 11.28 15.88 14.65
C ALA A 165 10.60 14.59 15.08
N ILE A 166 9.66 14.12 14.26
CA ILE A 166 9.00 12.82 14.42
C ILE A 166 9.50 11.91 13.31
N THR A 167 10.20 10.84 13.67
CA THR A 167 10.83 9.94 12.70
C THR A 167 10.98 8.53 13.28
N HIS A 168 11.28 7.56 12.42
CA HIS A 168 11.60 6.21 12.85
C HIS A 168 12.96 6.15 13.57
N LEU A 169 13.09 5.28 14.59
CA LEU A 169 14.31 5.08 15.40
C LEU A 169 15.60 5.01 14.57
N SER A 170 15.56 4.25 13.47
CA SER A 170 16.72 4.06 12.57
C SER A 170 17.16 5.32 11.84
N LEU A 171 16.31 6.35 11.81
CA LEU A 171 16.55 7.63 11.14
C LEU A 171 16.87 8.76 12.13
N LEU A 172 16.77 8.54 13.45
CA LEU A 172 17.04 9.58 14.45
C LEU A 172 18.42 10.22 14.26
N ALA A 173 19.47 9.40 14.11
CA ALA A 173 20.83 9.90 13.87
C ALA A 173 20.96 10.72 12.57
N GLY A 174 20.11 10.45 11.57
CA GLY A 174 20.07 11.22 10.34
C GLY A 174 19.44 12.61 10.50
N VAL A 175 18.71 12.84 11.59
CA VAL A 175 18.07 14.12 11.91
C VAL A 175 19.00 15.05 12.68
N ASP A 176 20.01 14.50 13.38
CA ASP A 176 20.94 15.28 14.21
C ASP A 176 21.53 16.51 13.49
N PRO A 177 22.04 16.43 12.24
CA PRO A 177 22.58 17.60 11.56
C PRO A 177 21.56 18.73 11.36
N LEU A 178 20.29 18.37 11.17
CA LEU A 178 19.21 19.35 11.02
C LEU A 178 18.81 19.92 12.38
N ALA A 179 18.76 19.10 13.43
CA ALA A 179 18.51 19.55 14.79
C ALA A 179 19.58 20.54 15.24
N ASP A 180 20.86 20.21 15.01
CA ASP A 180 22.01 21.08 15.31
C ASP A 180 21.92 22.40 14.56
N HIS A 181 21.58 22.36 13.26
CA HIS A 181 21.40 23.57 12.47
C HIS A 181 20.28 24.45 13.04
N ARG A 182 19.14 23.88 13.43
CA ARG A 182 18.03 24.62 14.04
C ARG A 182 18.39 25.20 15.40
N SER A 183 19.12 24.45 16.23
CA SER A 183 19.63 24.94 17.51
C SER A 183 20.64 26.06 17.35
N SER A 184 21.46 26.04 16.29
CA SER A 184 22.37 27.16 15.96
C SER A 184 21.63 28.47 15.63
N LEU A 185 20.37 28.38 15.22
CA LEU A 185 19.47 29.52 14.98
C LEU A 185 18.72 29.96 16.26
N GLY A 186 19.05 29.41 17.43
CA GLY A 186 18.43 29.73 18.72
C GLY A 186 17.10 29.02 18.98
N LEU A 187 16.73 28.01 18.18
CA LEU A 187 15.50 27.24 18.35
C LEU A 187 15.75 26.04 19.27
N SER A 188 14.85 25.82 20.22
CA SER A 188 14.83 24.57 21.00
C SER A 188 14.32 23.42 20.13
N THR A 189 15.09 22.34 20.05
CA THR A 189 14.80 21.18 19.21
C THR A 189 14.58 19.95 20.06
N ALA A 190 13.68 19.08 19.60
CA ALA A 190 13.45 17.79 20.23
C ALA A 190 13.16 16.73 19.18
N ALA A 191 13.62 15.50 19.41
CA ALA A 191 13.41 14.38 18.52
C ALA A 191 12.60 13.28 19.24
N ALA A 192 11.64 12.71 18.54
CA ALA A 192 10.77 11.65 19.02
C ALA A 192 10.78 10.49 18.03
N ASP A 193 10.87 9.28 18.57
CA ASP A 193 10.64 8.05 17.82
C ASP A 193 9.13 7.82 17.60
N GLU A 194 8.80 7.22 16.48
CA GLU A 194 7.43 7.02 15.99
C GLU A 194 6.79 5.79 16.65
N ASP A 195 6.11 5.97 17.79
CA ASP A 195 5.36 4.87 18.45
C ASP A 195 3.87 4.79 18.01
N VAL A 196 3.41 5.49 16.95
CA VAL A 196 1.98 5.45 16.55
C VAL A 196 1.73 5.57 15.02
N LEU A 197 1.61 4.42 14.35
CA LEU A 197 0.73 4.05 13.21
C LEU A 197 0.47 4.95 11.98
N ARG A 198 0.91 6.22 11.85
CA ARG A 198 0.72 7.03 10.62
C ARG A 198 1.82 8.09 10.43
N ALA A 199 2.66 7.86 9.41
CA ALA A 199 3.68 8.80 8.98
C ALA A 199 3.12 10.17 8.55
N TRP A 200 3.58 11.23 9.20
CA TRP A 200 3.59 12.60 8.70
C TRP A 200 4.89 13.28 9.16
N VAL A 201 5.73 13.72 8.23
CA VAL A 201 6.84 14.64 8.54
C VAL A 201 6.24 16.05 8.60
N LEU A 202 5.91 16.51 9.80
CA LEU A 202 5.44 17.87 10.03
C LEU A 202 6.62 18.76 10.41
N LEU A 203 7.19 19.42 9.42
CA LEU A 203 8.13 20.53 9.63
C LEU A 203 7.31 21.81 9.73
N GLY A 204 6.72 22.05 10.91
CA GLY A 204 5.94 23.26 11.18
C GLY A 204 6.84 24.44 11.53
N ASP A 205 6.57 25.58 10.90
CA ASP A 205 6.90 26.91 11.42
C ASP A 205 6.28 27.08 12.83
N PRO A 206 6.92 27.79 13.79
CA PRO A 206 6.35 28.09 15.11
C PRO A 206 4.90 28.65 15.12
N ALA A 207 4.37 29.11 13.97
CA ALA A 207 2.96 29.47 13.82
C ALA A 207 1.97 28.28 13.71
N THR A 208 2.44 27.03 13.57
CA THR A 208 1.59 25.87 13.29
C THR A 208 1.04 25.27 14.58
N ARG A 209 -0.19 25.62 14.98
CA ARG A 209 -0.89 24.93 16.07
C ARG A 209 -1.43 23.59 15.58
N LEU A 210 -0.89 22.50 16.12
CA LEU A 210 -1.51 21.17 16.03
C LEU A 210 -2.82 21.21 16.83
N ARG A 211 -3.94 20.92 16.16
CA ARG A 211 -5.23 20.61 16.79
C ARG A 211 -5.50 19.11 16.64
#